data_AF-A0A317Z239-F1
#
_entry.id   AF-A0A317Z239-F1
#
_cell.length_a   1.000
_cell.length_b   1.000
_cell.length_c   1.000
_cell.angle_alpha   90.00
_cell.angle_beta   90.00
_cell.angle_gamma   90.00
#
_symmetry.space_group_name_H-M   'P 1'
#
loop_
_entity.id
_entity.type
_entity.pdbx_description
1 polymer ?
#
loop_
_entity_poly.entity_id
_entity_poly.type
_entity_poly.pdbx_seq_one_letter_code
_entity_poly.pdbx_strand_id
1 'polypeptide(L)' 'LLSRAVAGTAKRTLIFCLPGSTGAVKLALNRLILPELTHLVYEMNK' A
#
# COMPACT_ATOMS: atom_id res chain seq x y z
N LEU A 1 3.94 18.85 -2.60
CA LEU A 1 3.07 18.23 -1.58
C LEU A 1 1.65 17.90 -2.07
N LEU A 2 1.35 17.94 -3.39
CA LEU A 2 -0.01 17.70 -3.92
C LEU A 2 -0.40 16.21 -4.06
N SER A 3 0.54 15.28 -3.81
CA SER A 3 0.28 13.84 -3.94
C SER A 3 -0.61 13.34 -2.80
N ARG A 4 -1.70 12.66 -3.14
CA ARG A 4 -2.62 12.02 -2.20
C ARG A 4 -2.55 10.51 -2.39
N ALA A 5 -2.28 9.79 -1.31
CA ALA A 5 -2.34 8.33 -1.24
C ALA A 5 -3.00 7.95 0.08
N VAL A 6 -3.78 6.87 0.10
CA VAL A 6 -4.41 6.33 1.31
C VAL A 6 -4.27 4.82 1.30
N ALA A 7 -4.13 4.21 2.46
CA ALA A 7 -4.09 2.77 2.64
C ALA A 7 -5.00 2.39 3.81
N GLY A 8 -5.57 1.19 3.75
CA GLY A 8 -6.41 0.67 4.82
C GLY A 8 -6.77 -0.79 4.59
N THR A 9 -7.62 -1.30 5.47
CA THR A 9 -8.15 -2.66 5.38
C THR A 9 -9.66 -2.61 5.26
N ALA A 10 -10.22 -3.53 4.48
CA ALA A 10 -11.64 -3.83 4.48
C ALA A 10 -11.80 -5.35 4.63
N LYS A 11 -12.39 -5.79 5.75
CA LYS A 11 -12.44 -7.21 6.14
C LYS A 11 -11.02 -7.81 6.16
N ARG A 12 -10.76 -8.85 5.36
CA ARG A 12 -9.45 -9.52 5.22
C ARG A 12 -8.74 -9.12 3.92
N THR A 13 -8.90 -7.86 3.52
CA THR A 13 -8.30 -7.34 2.29
C THR A 13 -7.62 -6.01 2.57
N LEU A 14 -6.33 -5.94 2.21
CA LEU A 14 -5.55 -4.71 2.20
C LEU A 14 -5.88 -3.91 0.93
N ILE A 15 -6.09 -2.61 1.07
CA ILE A 15 -6.43 -1.70 -0.02
C ILE A 15 -5.46 -0.51 0.01
N PHE A 16 -4.88 -0.21 -1.15
CA PHE A 16 -3.97 0.93 -1.35
C PHE A 16 -4.48 1.79 -2.52
N CYS A 17 -4.73 3.06 -2.25
CA CYS A 17 -5.04 4.08 -3.25
C CYS A 17 -3.79 4.91 -3.50
N LEU A 18 -3.24 4.83 -4.71
CA LEU A 18 -2.00 5.49 -5.12
C LEU A 18 -2.27 6.55 -6.20
N PRO A 19 -1.37 7.54 -6.37
CA PRO A 19 -1.46 8.50 -7.47
C PRO A 19 -1.34 7.81 -8.84
N GLY A 20 -2.00 8.35 -9.87
CA GLY A 20 -2.03 7.73 -11.21
C GLY A 20 -0.70 7.75 -12.00
N SER A 21 0.34 8.42 -11.50
CA SER A 21 1.65 8.43 -12.14
C SER A 21 2.39 7.10 -11.92
N THR A 22 2.93 6.52 -13.01
CA THR A 22 3.74 5.29 -12.96
C THR A 22 4.94 5.42 -12.03
N GLY A 23 5.56 6.60 -11.94
CA GLY A 23 6.65 6.86 -11.01
C GLY A 23 6.21 6.78 -9.54
N ALA A 24 5.04 7.33 -9.22
CA ALA A 24 4.48 7.28 -7.87
C ALA A 24 4.09 5.84 -7.47
N VAL A 25 3.49 5.08 -8.39
CA VAL A 25 3.16 3.66 -8.18
C VAL A 25 4.42 2.83 -7.96
N LYS A 26 5.44 3.01 -8.81
CA LYS A 26 6.71 2.27 -8.70
C LYS A 26 7.43 2.59 -7.38
N LEU A 27 7.40 3.84 -6.95
CA LEU A 27 7.96 4.25 -5.67
C LEU A 27 7.22 3.60 -4.50
N ALA A 28 5.88 3.71 -4.47
CA ALA A 28 5.07 3.15 -3.40
C ALA A 28 5.22 1.62 -3.29
N LEU A 29 5.20 0.92 -4.42
CA LEU A 29 5.38 -0.54 -4.44
C LEU A 29 6.76 -0.95 -3.93
N ASN A 30 7.83 -0.42 -4.52
CA ASN A 30 9.17 -0.92 -4.25
C ASN A 30 9.75 -0.46 -2.92
N ARG A 31 9.32 0.70 -2.41
CA ARG A 31 9.88 1.27 -1.17
C ARG A 31 9.03 1.02 0.06
N LEU A 32 7.73 0.79 -0.08
CA LEU A 32 6.80 0.73 1.04
C LEU A 32 5.96 -0.55 1.04
N ILE A 33 5.22 -0.83 -0.03
CA ILE A 33 4.22 -1.91 -0.02
C ILE A 33 4.86 -3.29 -0.05
N LEU A 34 5.76 -3.56 -1.01
CA LEU A 34 6.35 -4.89 -1.18
C LEU A 34 7.21 -5.32 0.03
N PRO A 35 8.08 -4.46 0.61
CA PRO A 35 8.87 -4.83 1.78
C PRO A 35 8.02 -5.21 3.00
N GLU A 36 6.89 -4.53 3.21
CA GLU A 36 6.04 -4.72 4.39
C GLU A 36 4.86 -5.68 4.15
N LEU A 37 4.64 -6.15 2.93
CA LEU A 37 3.43 -6.89 2.55
C LEU A 37 3.19 -8.12 3.43
N THR A 38 4.24 -8.91 3.67
CA THR A 38 4.15 -10.12 4.51
C THR A 38 3.74 -9.78 5.94
N HIS A 39 4.30 -8.72 6.50
CA HIS A 39 3.99 -8.27 7.85
C HIS A 39 2.55 -7.75 7.95
N LEU A 40 2.11 -6.95 6.97
CA LEU A 40 0.73 -6.44 6.89
C LEU A 40 -0.31 -7.57 6.76
N VAL A 41 -0.01 -8.59 5.95
CA VAL A 41 -0.91 -9.75 5.79
C VAL A 41 -0.94 -10.58 7.06
N TYR A 42 0.19 -10.77 7.74
CA TYR A 42 0.24 -11.48 9.02
C TYR A 42 -0.61 -10.79 10.08
N GLU A 43 -0.40 -9.48 10.30
CA GLU A 43 -1.15 -8.70 11.29
C GLU A 43 -2.65 -8.63 10.97
N MET A 44 -3.04 -8.59 9.70
CA MET A 44 -4.45 -8.61 9.31
C MET A 44 -5.14 -9.96 9.57
N ASN A 45 -4.40 -11.07 9.60
CA ASN A 45 -4.95 -12.42 9.80
C ASN A 45 -4.86 -12.91 11.25
N LYS A 46 -4.29 -12.12 12.14
CA LYS A 46 -4.21 -12.38 13.57
C LYS A 46 -5.54 -12.07 14.26
#